data_AF-A0A443Q834-F1
#
_entry.id   AF-A0A443Q834-F1
#
_cell.length_a   1.000
_cell.length_b   1.000
_cell.length_c   1.000
_cell.angle_alpha   90.00
_cell.angle_beta   90.00
_cell.angle_gamma   90.00
#
_symmetry.space_group_name_H-M   'P 1'
#
loop_
_entity.id
_entity.type
_entity.pdbx_description
1 polymer ?
#
loop_
_entity_poly.entity_id
_entity_poly.type
_entity_poly.pdbx_seq_one_letter_code
_entity_poly.pdbx_strand_id
1 'polypeptide(L)'
;SFPTAVTYWMYEDERIIENSWKYKTTEETRDHYTTRMLLNITYVEQKDYGNYNCVAKNHLGTVKGIINLYSQYYRGYNTFCQQHIHFTGLDINDPHSAHKATTKIYGEPTLPPFEASCPPCPTKCTKVHYCKDSGKYGPINTVQANLAIRWNSKEWTTFNLSRPQKCLINEHNVIELMQVGKPVYKREIDSVYACWMQDSNPKTSEDAKKYYLTSSKNNKILYEFKNIEAFRKNEGEKHELTYPIGGNSQTIFNNSFYYNYDGMNKIIKYDLISRDSNDMVVPFAAHKPDEKFLYTTENNYMDIEADENGLWVIYTSNDTSNTLVLKFDPNTLLYENFWNISFDHQLLGEMFIICGVLYGVENVTTTNTKIKFAFD
;
A
#
# COMPACT_ATOMS: atom_id res chain seq x y z
N SER A 1 39.02 11.18 -20.81
CA SER A 1 38.15 12.35 -20.98
C SER A 1 36.73 11.84 -20.97
N PHE A 2 35.92 12.22 -19.97
CA PHE A 2 34.52 11.80 -19.89
C PHE A 2 33.67 12.72 -20.78
N PRO A 3 32.62 12.21 -21.45
CA PRO A 3 31.83 13.00 -22.37
C PRO A 3 30.90 13.92 -21.58
N THR A 4 31.02 15.23 -21.81
CA THR A 4 30.10 16.22 -21.24
C THR A 4 28.69 15.96 -21.75
N ALA A 5 27.72 15.92 -20.82
CA ALA A 5 26.32 15.76 -21.18
C ALA A 5 25.72 17.11 -21.57
N VAL A 6 24.86 17.11 -22.59
CA VAL A 6 23.99 18.24 -22.93
C VAL A 6 22.79 18.19 -22.01
N THR A 7 22.49 19.31 -21.37
CA THR A 7 21.39 19.47 -20.42
C THR A 7 20.31 20.39 -20.98
N TYR A 8 19.04 20.03 -20.82
CA TYR A 8 17.89 20.85 -21.21
C TYR A 8 16.64 20.49 -20.41
N TRP A 9 15.67 21.41 -20.39
CA TRP A 9 14.38 21.21 -19.75
C TRP A 9 13.32 20.81 -20.77
N MET A 10 12.38 19.96 -20.37
CA MET A 10 11.21 19.58 -21.17
C MET A 10 9.92 19.71 -20.36
N TYR A 11 8.82 19.97 -21.03
CA TYR A 11 7.46 19.95 -20.48
C TYR A 11 6.69 18.76 -21.07
N GLU A 12 6.09 17.94 -20.21
CA GLU A 12 5.27 16.75 -20.52
C GLU A 12 5.93 15.77 -21.52
N ASP A 13 7.26 15.66 -21.50
CA ASP A 13 8.05 14.83 -22.44
C ASP A 13 7.88 15.15 -23.94
N GLU A 14 7.11 16.18 -24.30
CA GLU A 14 6.82 16.55 -25.69
C GLU A 14 7.56 17.81 -26.13
N ARG A 15 7.73 18.80 -25.24
CA ARG A 15 8.22 20.13 -25.62
C ARG A 15 9.49 20.52 -24.87
N ILE A 16 10.58 20.82 -25.59
CA ILE A 16 11.78 21.41 -25.00
C ILE A 16 11.47 22.86 -24.57
N ILE A 17 11.88 23.23 -23.35
CA ILE A 17 11.66 24.55 -22.76
C ILE A 17 12.81 25.48 -23.13
N GLU A 18 12.48 26.54 -23.85
CA GLU A 18 13.41 27.60 -24.23
C GLU A 18 13.24 28.84 -23.35
N ASN A 19 14.33 29.61 -23.22
CA ASN A 19 14.33 30.85 -22.45
C ASN A 19 13.38 31.89 -23.04
N SER A 20 12.48 32.41 -22.21
CA SER A 20 11.45 33.38 -22.56
C SER A 20 11.08 34.26 -21.37
N TRP A 21 10.10 35.15 -21.55
CA TRP A 21 9.53 35.91 -20.43
C TRP A 21 8.84 35.00 -19.40
N LYS A 22 8.35 33.84 -19.84
CA LYS A 22 7.62 32.84 -19.07
C LYS A 22 8.53 31.84 -18.36
N TYR A 23 9.53 31.33 -19.08
CA TYR A 23 10.44 30.30 -18.59
C TYR A 23 11.87 30.82 -18.62
N LYS A 24 12.59 30.75 -17.49
CA LYS A 24 14.04 31.04 -17.43
C LYS A 24 14.78 29.83 -16.91
N THR A 25 15.71 29.29 -17.70
CA THR A 25 16.58 28.17 -17.37
C THR A 25 17.99 28.66 -17.08
N THR A 26 18.59 28.17 -16.00
CA THR A 26 20.00 28.43 -15.66
C THR A 26 20.68 27.15 -15.21
N GLU A 27 21.99 27.06 -15.45
CA GLU A 27 22.82 25.91 -15.08
C GLU A 27 23.96 26.36 -14.18
N GLU A 28 24.13 25.69 -13.04
CA GLU A 28 25.19 25.93 -12.06
C GLU A 28 26.07 24.68 -11.95
N THR A 29 27.28 24.71 -12.48
CA THR A 29 28.26 23.64 -12.28
C THR A 29 28.80 23.71 -10.85
N ARG A 30 28.56 22.69 -10.03
CA ARG A 30 29.05 22.61 -8.64
C ARG A 30 30.45 22.01 -8.55
N ASP A 31 30.75 21.04 -9.39
CA ASP A 31 32.08 20.40 -9.52
C ASP A 31 32.26 19.83 -10.95
N HIS A 32 33.39 19.17 -11.23
CA HIS A 32 33.69 18.61 -12.57
C HIS A 32 32.69 17.54 -13.07
N TYR A 33 31.82 17.01 -12.20
CA TYR A 33 30.89 15.92 -12.50
C TYR A 33 29.42 16.26 -12.18
N THR A 34 29.15 17.36 -11.49
CA THR A 34 27.83 17.72 -10.98
C THR A 34 27.37 19.08 -11.50
N THR A 35 26.30 19.07 -12.29
CA THR A 35 25.62 20.28 -12.78
C THR A 35 24.23 20.35 -12.17
N ARG A 36 23.88 21.51 -11.62
CA ARG A 36 22.56 21.80 -11.08
C ARG A 36 21.78 22.63 -12.10
N MET A 37 20.64 22.10 -12.52
CA MET A 37 19.73 22.80 -13.43
C MET A 37 18.63 23.50 -12.63
N LEU A 38 18.31 24.73 -13.02
CA LEU A 38 17.28 25.56 -12.40
C LEU A 38 16.29 26.02 -13.49
N LEU A 39 14.99 25.93 -13.19
CA LEU A 39 13.91 26.45 -14.03
C LEU A 39 13.05 27.40 -13.19
N ASN A 40 12.87 28.62 -13.68
CA ASN A 40 12.00 29.62 -13.11
C ASN A 40 10.80 29.86 -14.03
N ILE A 41 9.59 29.74 -13.50
CA ILE A 41 8.33 29.89 -14.23
C ILE A 41 7.60 31.10 -13.66
N THR A 42 7.39 32.13 -14.47
CA THR A 42 6.70 33.36 -14.06
C THR A 42 5.19 33.25 -14.31
N TYR A 43 4.39 33.91 -13.47
CA TYR A 43 2.93 34.02 -13.64
C TYR A 43 2.22 32.69 -13.91
N VAL A 44 2.39 31.72 -12.99
CA VAL A 44 1.89 30.34 -13.18
C VAL A 44 0.36 30.33 -13.32
N GLU A 45 -0.13 29.80 -14.43
CA GLU A 45 -1.55 29.60 -14.74
C GLU A 45 -1.90 28.11 -14.76
N GLN A 46 -3.19 27.79 -14.83
CA GLN A 46 -3.65 26.40 -14.84
C GLN A 46 -3.06 25.56 -15.98
N LYS A 47 -2.75 26.20 -17.12
CA LYS A 47 -2.13 25.55 -18.29
C LYS A 47 -0.65 25.21 -18.11
N ASP A 48 0.00 25.75 -17.08
CA ASP A 48 1.42 25.50 -16.79
C ASP A 48 1.61 24.33 -15.83
N TYR A 49 0.52 23.79 -15.26
CA TYR A 49 0.55 22.62 -14.38
C TYR A 49 0.81 21.36 -15.18
N GLY A 50 1.77 20.57 -14.72
CA GLY A 50 2.24 19.40 -15.42
C GLY A 50 3.66 19.02 -15.03
N ASN A 51 4.22 18.07 -15.77
CA ASN A 51 5.52 17.47 -15.54
C ASN A 51 6.62 18.25 -16.27
N TYR A 52 7.65 18.65 -15.52
CA TYR A 52 8.84 19.32 -16.02
C TYR A 52 10.05 18.39 -15.83
N ASN A 53 10.68 18.02 -16.94
CA ASN A 53 11.78 17.07 -16.94
C ASN A 53 13.11 17.79 -17.15
N CYS A 54 14.07 17.59 -16.24
CA CYS A 54 15.45 17.97 -16.48
C CYS A 54 16.19 16.79 -17.11
N VAL A 55 16.72 16.99 -18.32
CA VAL A 55 17.30 15.91 -19.12
C VAL A 55 18.80 16.15 -19.26
N ALA A 56 19.60 15.13 -18.94
CA ALA A 56 21.03 15.09 -19.21
C ALA A 56 21.30 13.97 -20.22
N LYS A 57 21.83 14.34 -21.40
CA LYS A 57 22.06 13.42 -22.52
C LYS A 57 23.50 13.50 -23.00
N ASN A 58 24.17 12.35 -23.08
CA ASN A 58 25.48 12.21 -23.74
C ASN A 58 25.43 11.05 -24.75
N HIS A 59 26.57 10.72 -25.35
CA HIS A 59 26.67 9.61 -26.32
C HIS A 59 26.48 8.21 -25.72
N LEU A 60 26.53 8.05 -24.38
CA LEU A 60 26.34 6.77 -23.68
C LEU A 60 24.90 6.56 -23.24
N GLY A 61 24.13 7.63 -23.05
CA GLY A 61 22.76 7.51 -22.57
C GLY A 61 22.08 8.83 -22.23
N THR A 62 20.83 8.70 -21.80
CA THR A 62 19.99 9.82 -21.36
C THR A 62 19.44 9.52 -19.97
N VAL A 63 19.57 10.46 -19.05
CA VAL A 63 18.98 10.41 -17.71
C VAL A 63 18.00 11.58 -17.58
N LYS A 64 16.84 11.33 -16.97
CA LYS A 64 15.80 12.35 -16.75
C LYS A 64 15.42 12.42 -15.26
N GLY A 65 15.38 13.62 -14.71
CA GLY A 65 14.68 13.92 -13.44
C GLY A 65 13.33 14.56 -13.73
N ILE A 66 12.31 14.30 -12.91
CA ILE A 66 10.92 14.74 -13.13
C ILE A 66 10.47 15.62 -11.96
N ILE A 67 9.88 16.78 -12.26
CA ILE A 67 9.33 17.74 -11.28
C ILE A 67 7.89 18.10 -11.68
N ASN A 68 6.93 17.93 -10.77
CA ASN A 68 5.51 18.15 -11.06
C ASN A 68 5.01 19.46 -10.43
N LEU A 69 4.36 20.30 -11.23
CA LEU A 69 3.74 21.55 -10.79
C LEU A 69 2.21 21.40 -10.74
N TYR A 70 1.58 21.71 -9.59
CA TYR A 70 0.14 21.57 -9.37
C TYR A 70 -0.44 22.78 -8.60
N SER A 71 -1.76 23.00 -8.67
CA SER A 71 -2.46 24.04 -7.89
C SER A 71 -2.65 23.66 -6.43
N GLN A 72 -2.52 24.62 -5.51
CA GLN A 72 -3.00 24.48 -4.13
C GLN A 72 -4.29 25.28 -3.94
N TYR A 73 -5.37 24.64 -3.47
CA TYR A 73 -6.63 25.29 -3.12
C TYR A 73 -6.80 25.31 -1.60
N TYR A 74 -6.98 26.48 -0.99
CA TYR A 74 -7.28 26.61 0.44
C TYR A 74 -8.79 26.83 0.65
N ARG A 75 -9.44 26.01 1.48
CA ARG A 75 -10.80 26.25 1.99
C ARG A 75 -10.71 26.51 3.50
N GLY A 76 -11.03 27.73 3.93
CA GLY A 76 -11.19 28.07 5.35
C GLY A 76 -12.64 27.94 5.80
N TYR A 77 -12.87 27.34 6.97
CA TYR A 77 -14.17 27.31 7.66
C TYR A 77 -14.14 28.30 8.83
N ASN A 78 -15.15 29.17 8.95
CA ASN A 78 -15.31 30.05 10.11
C ASN A 78 -16.47 29.52 10.97
N THR A 79 -16.18 29.18 12.23
CA THR A 79 -17.07 28.42 13.13
C THR A 79 -18.22 29.24 13.75
N PHE A 80 -18.53 30.43 13.23
CA PHE A 80 -19.53 31.32 13.85
C PHE A 80 -20.74 31.72 13.00
N CYS A 81 -20.90 31.23 11.76
CA CYS A 81 -22.16 31.36 11.02
C CYS A 81 -22.33 30.14 10.11
N GLN A 82 -23.47 29.44 10.22
CA GLN A 82 -23.83 28.29 9.37
C GLN A 82 -24.19 28.72 7.94
N GLN A 83 -23.26 29.30 7.18
CA GLN A 83 -23.38 29.49 5.73
C GLN A 83 -22.02 29.33 5.03
N HIS A 84 -22.02 28.65 3.88
CA HIS A 84 -20.87 28.56 2.98
C HIS A 84 -20.67 29.90 2.26
N ILE A 85 -19.49 30.53 2.40
CA ILE A 85 -19.08 31.67 1.58
C ILE A 85 -18.16 31.16 0.47
N HIS A 86 -18.51 31.44 -0.79
CA HIS A 86 -17.58 31.34 -1.92
C HIS A 86 -16.68 32.58 -1.92
N PHE A 87 -15.37 32.42 -1.69
CA PHE A 87 -14.40 33.46 -2.04
C PHE A 87 -14.06 33.34 -3.52
N THR A 88 -14.63 34.23 -4.32
CA THR A 88 -14.11 34.59 -5.64
C THR A 88 -13.21 35.81 -5.47
N GLY A 89 -11.90 35.66 -5.71
CA GLY A 89 -10.97 36.78 -5.82
C GLY A 89 -10.01 36.88 -4.63
N LEU A 90 -8.77 36.43 -4.84
CA LEU A 90 -7.63 37.06 -4.21
C LEU A 90 -7.39 38.38 -4.96
N ASP A 91 -7.36 39.48 -4.21
CA ASP A 91 -7.17 40.82 -4.73
C ASP A 91 -5.72 40.97 -5.24
N ILE A 92 -5.58 41.20 -6.55
CA ILE A 92 -4.29 41.39 -7.23
C ILE A 92 -3.58 42.70 -6.78
N ASN A 93 -4.27 43.57 -6.04
CA ASN A 93 -3.75 44.89 -5.63
C ASN A 93 -3.37 45.02 -4.16
N ASP A 94 -3.32 43.95 -3.36
CA ASP A 94 -2.78 44.01 -2.00
C ASP A 94 -1.22 44.06 -2.04
N PRO A 95 -0.58 45.17 -1.60
CA PRO A 95 0.88 45.30 -1.61
C PRO A 95 1.58 44.38 -0.60
N HIS A 96 0.86 43.77 0.33
CA HIS A 96 1.40 42.78 1.28
C HIS A 96 1.30 41.33 0.80
N SER A 97 0.63 41.08 -0.32
CA SER A 97 0.56 39.75 -0.94
C SER A 97 1.78 39.43 -1.84
N ALA A 98 2.77 40.33 -1.88
CA ALA A 98 4.04 40.09 -2.52
C ALA A 98 5.08 39.51 -1.54
N HIS A 99 5.77 38.46 -2.00
CA HIS A 99 6.99 37.86 -1.48
C HIS A 99 6.86 36.68 -0.50
N LYS A 100 6.69 35.50 -1.09
CA LYS A 100 7.80 34.53 -1.03
C LYS A 100 7.84 33.75 -2.35
N ALA A 101 8.74 34.12 -3.24
CA ALA A 101 9.18 33.21 -4.29
C ALA A 101 9.82 32.01 -3.59
N THR A 102 9.11 30.89 -3.52
CA THR A 102 9.62 29.65 -2.95
C THR A 102 10.50 28.97 -4.00
N THR A 103 11.78 29.34 -4.04
CA THR A 103 12.78 28.58 -4.79
C THR A 103 12.95 27.23 -4.11
N LYS A 104 12.32 26.17 -4.67
CA LYS A 104 12.51 24.80 -4.20
C LYS A 104 13.46 24.09 -5.15
N ILE A 105 14.68 23.84 -4.68
CA ILE A 105 15.72 23.14 -5.43
C ILE A 105 15.51 21.65 -5.25
N TYR A 106 15.40 20.89 -6.35
CA TYR A 106 15.48 19.43 -6.33
C TYR A 106 16.66 18.96 -7.16
N GLY A 107 17.55 18.20 -6.52
CA GLY A 107 18.80 17.66 -7.08
C GLY A 107 19.62 16.87 -6.06
N GLU A 108 19.00 16.44 -4.96
CA GLU A 108 19.48 15.32 -4.15
C GLU A 108 18.74 14.04 -4.61
N PRO A 109 19.36 12.86 -4.48
CA PRO A 109 18.85 11.61 -5.05
C PRO A 109 17.40 11.35 -4.64
N THR A 110 16.54 11.00 -5.61
CA THR A 110 15.09 11.00 -5.45
C THR A 110 14.57 9.97 -4.45
N LEU A 111 13.84 10.44 -3.43
CA LEU A 111 12.74 9.71 -2.81
C LEU A 111 11.67 9.38 -3.88
N PRO A 112 10.95 8.24 -3.77
CA PRO A 112 10.02 7.76 -4.80
C PRO A 112 8.84 8.73 -5.07
N PRO A 113 8.23 8.70 -6.28
CA PRO A 113 7.30 9.74 -6.74
C PRO A 113 5.99 9.75 -5.95
N PHE A 114 5.31 10.90 -5.89
CA PHE A 114 3.89 11.01 -5.53
C PHE A 114 2.99 10.97 -6.82
N GLU A 115 1.84 10.27 -6.84
CA GLU A 115 0.94 9.93 -7.97
C GLU A 115 -0.10 11.03 -8.09
N ALA A 116 -0.51 11.34 -9.32
CA ALA A 116 -1.55 12.30 -9.61
C ALA A 116 -2.87 11.58 -9.97
N SER A 117 -3.87 11.81 -9.13
CA SER A 117 -5.31 11.98 -9.38
C SER A 117 -5.94 11.36 -10.64
N CYS A 118 -6.86 10.42 -10.40
CA CYS A 118 -7.91 9.92 -11.30
C CYS A 118 -8.75 11.01 -12.00
N PRO A 119 -9.39 10.71 -13.14
CA PRO A 119 -10.32 11.63 -13.82
C PRO A 119 -11.61 11.87 -13.00
N PRO A 120 -12.30 13.01 -13.21
CA PRO A 120 -13.51 13.34 -12.47
C PRO A 120 -14.70 12.45 -12.85
N CYS A 121 -15.38 11.90 -11.84
CA CYS A 121 -16.61 11.12 -11.98
C CYS A 121 -17.74 11.95 -12.62
N PRO A 122 -18.62 11.32 -13.43
CA PRO A 122 -19.80 11.97 -13.97
C PRO A 122 -20.73 12.47 -12.85
N THR A 123 -21.17 13.72 -12.94
CA THR A 123 -21.90 14.51 -11.91
C THR A 123 -23.33 14.05 -11.62
N LYS A 124 -23.72 12.84 -12.04
CA LYS A 124 -24.93 12.17 -11.56
C LYS A 124 -24.67 10.68 -11.41
N CYS A 125 -24.21 10.29 -10.23
CA CYS A 125 -24.48 8.93 -9.76
C CYS A 125 -25.99 8.84 -9.48
N THR A 126 -26.68 7.95 -10.18
CA THR A 126 -28.02 7.50 -9.81
C THR A 126 -27.99 7.03 -8.36
N LYS A 127 -28.94 7.51 -7.53
CA LYS A 127 -29.07 7.23 -6.09
C LYS A 127 -28.53 5.84 -5.72
N VAL A 128 -27.31 5.81 -5.20
CA VAL A 128 -26.79 4.63 -4.51
C VAL A 128 -27.32 4.72 -3.09
N HIS A 129 -27.94 3.63 -2.62
CA HIS A 129 -28.51 3.52 -1.29
C HIS A 129 -27.41 3.65 -0.24
N TYR A 130 -27.42 4.73 0.52
CA TYR A 130 -26.69 4.83 1.78
C TYR A 130 -27.53 4.19 2.89
N CYS A 131 -26.95 3.27 3.65
CA CYS A 131 -27.49 2.90 4.95
C CYS A 131 -27.18 4.04 5.92
N LYS A 132 -28.24 4.73 6.34
CA LYS A 132 -28.22 5.82 7.31
C LYS A 132 -28.59 5.25 8.68
N ASP A 133 -27.89 5.73 9.71
CA ASP A 133 -28.13 5.61 11.14
C ASP A 133 -29.35 4.79 11.61
N SER A 134 -29.06 3.91 12.55
CA SER A 134 -29.96 3.30 13.52
C SER A 134 -31.03 4.27 14.04
N GLY A 135 -32.28 4.07 13.61
CA GLY A 135 -33.41 4.84 14.14
C GLY A 135 -34.76 4.47 13.53
N LYS A 136 -35.46 3.53 14.19
CA LYS A 136 -36.88 3.10 14.05
C LYS A 136 -37.12 1.86 13.17
N TYR A 137 -37.35 0.73 13.84
CA TYR A 137 -37.91 -0.49 13.28
C TYR A 137 -39.41 -0.33 12.99
N GLY A 138 -39.82 -0.59 11.75
CA GLY A 138 -41.15 -1.14 11.41
C GLY A 138 -41.12 -2.68 11.52
N PRO A 139 -42.27 -3.37 11.61
CA PRO A 139 -42.31 -4.71 12.18
C PRO A 139 -41.69 -5.74 11.24
N ILE A 140 -40.66 -6.44 11.73
CA ILE A 140 -40.10 -7.63 11.09
C ILE A 140 -40.42 -8.81 12.02
N ASN A 141 -41.07 -9.83 11.46
CA ASN A 141 -41.32 -11.07 12.18
C ASN A 141 -39.98 -11.73 12.54
N THR A 142 -39.82 -11.91 13.84
CA THR A 142 -38.69 -12.43 14.57
C THR A 142 -38.48 -13.92 14.33
N VAL A 143 -37.23 -14.32 14.07
CA VAL A 143 -36.67 -15.53 14.69
C VAL A 143 -35.51 -15.07 15.56
N GLN A 144 -35.66 -15.22 16.87
CA GLN A 144 -34.71 -14.77 17.89
C GLN A 144 -33.44 -15.63 17.87
N ALA A 145 -32.28 -14.96 17.82
CA ALA A 145 -31.05 -15.48 18.42
C ALA A 145 -30.54 -14.41 19.41
N ASN A 146 -30.18 -14.89 20.60
CA ASN A 146 -30.04 -14.13 21.84
C ASN A 146 -29.04 -12.96 21.78
N LEU A 147 -29.52 -11.77 22.15
CA LEU A 147 -28.72 -10.59 22.45
C LEU A 147 -28.13 -10.71 23.86
N ALA A 148 -26.89 -11.16 23.96
CA ALA A 148 -26.12 -11.08 25.20
C ALA A 148 -24.62 -10.91 24.95
N ILE A 149 -24.20 -9.98 24.09
CA ILE A 149 -22.83 -9.45 24.13
C ILE A 149 -22.91 -7.93 23.98
N ARG A 150 -22.69 -7.23 25.10
CA ARG A 150 -22.52 -5.77 25.10
C ARG A 150 -21.17 -5.47 24.45
N TRP A 151 -21.21 -4.63 23.43
CA TRP A 151 -20.06 -4.03 22.75
C TRP A 151 -19.10 -3.39 23.77
N ASN A 152 -17.89 -3.92 23.86
CA ASN A 152 -16.81 -3.34 24.65
C ASN A 152 -15.69 -2.93 23.68
N SER A 153 -15.57 -1.64 23.39
CA SER A 153 -14.59 -1.05 22.47
C SER A 153 -13.15 -1.05 23.02
N LYS A 154 -12.79 -2.04 23.85
CA LYS A 154 -11.50 -2.17 24.54
C LYS A 154 -10.64 -3.32 24.00
N GLU A 155 -11.09 -4.03 22.97
CA GLU A 155 -10.37 -5.15 22.36
C GLU A 155 -9.76 -4.81 21.00
N TRP A 156 -9.41 -3.53 20.79
CA TRP A 156 -8.52 -3.17 19.68
C TRP A 156 -7.09 -3.53 20.08
N THR A 157 -6.43 -4.39 19.31
CA THR A 157 -4.98 -4.58 19.43
C THR A 157 -4.32 -3.26 19.08
N THR A 158 -3.85 -2.51 20.08
CA THR A 158 -3.19 -1.23 19.87
C THR A 158 -1.85 -1.47 19.19
N PHE A 159 -1.73 -1.10 17.92
CA PHE A 159 -0.45 -1.08 17.22
C PHE A 159 0.44 0.00 17.81
N ASN A 160 1.68 -0.36 18.16
CA ASN A 160 2.69 0.61 18.52
C ASN A 160 3.31 1.18 17.23
N LEU A 161 2.51 1.95 16.48
CA LEU A 161 2.93 2.53 15.21
C LEU A 161 4.06 3.55 15.44
N SER A 162 5.24 3.28 14.89
CA SER A 162 6.35 4.25 14.79
C SER A 162 6.03 5.42 13.84
N ARG A 163 4.87 5.40 13.16
CA ARG A 163 4.40 6.45 12.26
C ARG A 163 3.20 7.19 12.87
N PRO A 164 3.21 8.53 12.92
CA PRO A 164 2.12 9.30 13.51
C PRO A 164 0.81 9.10 12.73
N GLN A 165 -0.19 8.57 13.41
CA GLN A 165 -1.59 8.33 12.96
C GLN A 165 -2.30 9.58 12.36
N LYS A 166 -1.70 10.77 12.50
CA LYS A 166 -2.27 12.06 12.10
C LYS A 166 -2.24 12.36 10.59
N CYS A 167 -1.58 11.54 9.77
CA CYS A 167 -1.38 11.86 8.35
C CYS A 167 -2.27 11.09 7.37
N LEU A 168 -3.25 10.31 7.84
CA LEU A 168 -3.99 9.36 7.00
C LEU A 168 -5.52 9.50 7.07
N ILE A 169 -6.02 10.35 7.97
CA ILE A 169 -7.46 10.46 8.26
C ILE A 169 -8.08 11.49 7.30
N ASN A 170 -8.88 11.04 6.33
CA ASN A 170 -9.74 11.91 5.52
C ASN A 170 -10.93 12.42 6.35
N GLU A 171 -11.69 13.41 5.86
CA GLU A 171 -12.88 13.97 6.54
C GLU A 171 -13.96 12.92 6.91
N HIS A 172 -13.82 11.68 6.42
CA HIS A 172 -14.66 10.51 6.70
C HIS A 172 -14.06 9.47 7.67
N ASN A 173 -12.91 9.76 8.31
CA ASN A 173 -12.17 8.84 9.19
C ASN A 173 -11.67 7.52 8.54
N VAL A 174 -11.60 7.44 7.21
CA VAL A 174 -11.06 6.28 6.47
C VAL A 174 -9.71 6.65 5.83
N ILE A 175 -8.76 5.72 5.91
CA ILE A 175 -7.44 5.82 5.29
C ILE A 175 -7.51 5.12 3.93
N GLU A 176 -7.47 5.88 2.83
CA GLU A 176 -7.48 5.35 1.47
C GLU A 176 -6.07 5.34 0.87
N LEU A 177 -5.73 4.25 0.17
CA LEU A 177 -4.47 4.16 -0.56
C LEU A 177 -4.53 5.06 -1.80
N MET A 178 -3.80 6.17 -1.74
CA MET A 178 -3.73 7.12 -2.86
C MET A 178 -2.70 6.71 -3.92
N GLN A 179 -1.69 5.91 -3.52
CA GLN A 179 -0.52 5.69 -4.35
C GLN A 179 0.39 4.54 -3.91
N VAL A 180 1.05 3.89 -4.88
CA VAL A 180 2.21 3.00 -4.66
C VAL A 180 3.53 3.58 -5.21
N GLY A 181 4.61 3.44 -4.44
CA GLY A 181 5.96 3.85 -4.85
C GLY A 181 6.65 2.84 -5.78
N LYS A 182 7.80 3.22 -6.36
CA LYS A 182 8.61 2.30 -7.19
C LYS A 182 9.16 1.14 -6.33
N PRO A 183 9.15 -0.11 -6.83
CA PRO A 183 9.68 -1.25 -6.08
C PRO A 183 11.18 -1.12 -5.83
N VAL A 184 11.63 -1.52 -4.63
CA VAL A 184 13.04 -1.47 -4.23
C VAL A 184 13.55 -2.90 -4.05
N TYR A 185 14.51 -3.28 -4.90
CA TYR A 185 15.15 -4.59 -4.84
C TYR A 185 15.85 -4.81 -3.48
N LYS A 186 15.62 -5.98 -2.88
CA LYS A 186 16.23 -6.38 -1.60
C LYS A 186 17.28 -7.46 -1.76
N ARG A 187 16.90 -8.58 -2.39
CA ARG A 187 17.70 -9.80 -2.53
C ARG A 187 17.04 -10.73 -3.55
N GLU A 188 17.84 -11.55 -4.21
CA GLU A 188 17.42 -12.69 -5.01
C GLU A 188 17.90 -13.99 -4.32
N ILE A 189 17.11 -15.04 -4.48
CA ILE A 189 17.47 -16.39 -4.04
C ILE A 189 17.19 -17.37 -5.16
N ASP A 190 17.95 -18.47 -5.20
CA ASP A 190 17.67 -19.58 -6.09
C ASP A 190 16.49 -20.40 -5.52
N SER A 191 15.27 -19.99 -5.83
CA SER A 191 14.00 -20.66 -5.51
C SER A 191 12.91 -20.15 -6.45
N VAL A 192 12.00 -21.02 -6.90
CA VAL A 192 10.89 -20.61 -7.78
C VAL A 192 9.92 -19.70 -7.02
N TYR A 193 9.55 -20.09 -5.80
CA TYR A 193 8.73 -19.28 -4.90
C TYR A 193 9.45 -19.10 -3.57
N ALA A 194 9.27 -17.92 -2.98
CA ALA A 194 9.78 -17.56 -1.68
C ALA A 194 8.94 -16.44 -1.09
N CYS A 195 8.94 -16.33 0.23
CA CYS A 195 8.33 -15.21 0.93
C CYS A 195 9.34 -14.66 1.93
N TRP A 196 9.64 -13.36 1.85
CA TRP A 196 10.40 -12.69 2.89
C TRP A 196 9.47 -11.75 3.65
N MET A 197 9.64 -11.71 4.97
CA MET A 197 8.72 -10.99 5.86
C MET A 197 9.49 -10.23 6.92
N GLN A 198 8.82 -9.25 7.53
CA GLN A 198 9.18 -8.70 8.83
C GLN A 198 7.98 -8.86 9.77
N ASP A 199 8.19 -8.71 11.07
CA ASP A 199 7.07 -8.71 12.02
C ASP A 199 6.25 -7.42 11.85
N SER A 200 4.96 -7.57 11.55
CA SER A 200 4.03 -6.45 11.40
C SER A 200 3.60 -5.82 12.73
N ASN A 201 3.82 -6.51 13.86
CA ASN A 201 3.57 -6.01 15.20
C ASN A 201 4.69 -6.42 16.18
N PRO A 202 5.91 -5.91 15.99
CA PRO A 202 7.07 -6.33 16.78
C PRO A 202 6.98 -5.81 18.22
N LYS A 203 7.27 -6.67 19.20
CA LYS A 203 7.28 -6.29 20.63
C LYS A 203 8.46 -5.38 20.99
N THR A 204 9.58 -5.53 20.28
CA THR A 204 10.84 -4.83 20.57
C THR A 204 11.42 -4.17 19.33
N SER A 205 12.29 -3.18 19.53
CA SER A 205 13.02 -2.53 18.43
C SER A 205 13.99 -3.48 17.73
N GLU A 206 14.43 -4.52 18.43
CA GLU A 206 15.28 -5.59 17.91
C GLU A 206 14.48 -6.53 17.02
N ASP A 207 13.26 -6.92 17.43
CA ASP A 207 12.37 -7.75 16.61
C ASP A 207 11.95 -7.02 15.32
N ALA A 208 11.72 -5.71 15.39
CA ALA A 208 11.41 -4.88 14.21
C ALA A 208 12.52 -4.85 13.14
N LYS A 209 13.77 -5.19 13.52
CA LYS A 209 14.90 -5.25 12.58
C LYS A 209 15.02 -6.60 11.89
N LYS A 210 14.37 -7.64 12.42
CA LYS A 210 14.49 -8.99 11.90
C LYS A 210 13.84 -9.14 10.53
N TYR A 211 14.35 -10.12 9.79
CA TYR A 211 13.82 -10.56 8.52
C TYR A 211 13.60 -12.06 8.59
N TYR A 212 12.56 -12.52 7.92
CA TYR A 212 12.20 -13.93 7.84
C TYR A 212 12.15 -14.36 6.39
N LEU A 213 12.43 -15.64 6.10
CA LEU A 213 12.39 -16.17 4.74
C LEU A 213 11.85 -17.61 4.73
N THR A 214 10.93 -17.88 3.82
CA THR A 214 10.50 -19.22 3.41
C THR A 214 10.87 -19.44 1.94
N SER A 215 11.01 -20.71 1.54
CA SER A 215 11.34 -21.09 0.16
C SER A 215 10.61 -22.37 -0.22
N SER A 216 10.14 -22.44 -1.46
CA SER A 216 9.50 -23.65 -2.00
C SER A 216 10.45 -24.86 -2.12
N LYS A 217 11.77 -24.66 -2.03
CA LYS A 217 12.74 -25.77 -1.96
C LYS A 217 12.63 -26.59 -0.68
N ASN A 218 12.20 -25.97 0.43
CA ASN A 218 11.97 -26.66 1.68
C ASN A 218 10.84 -26.00 2.46
N ASN A 219 9.65 -26.59 2.33
CA ASN A 219 8.43 -26.10 2.96
C ASN A 219 8.31 -26.41 4.46
N LYS A 220 9.37 -26.88 5.12
CA LYS A 220 9.40 -27.10 6.58
C LYS A 220 10.41 -26.23 7.31
N ILE A 221 11.00 -25.26 6.63
CA ILE A 221 12.00 -24.37 7.23
C ILE A 221 11.57 -22.92 7.09
N LEU A 222 11.57 -22.23 8.22
CA LEU A 222 11.58 -20.77 8.29
C LEU A 222 12.98 -20.32 8.66
N TYR A 223 13.57 -19.41 7.89
CA TYR A 223 14.83 -18.78 8.21
C TYR A 223 14.59 -17.45 8.93
N GLU A 224 15.28 -17.21 10.05
CA GLU A 224 15.28 -15.95 10.80
C GLU A 224 16.64 -15.26 10.67
N PHE A 225 16.63 -13.98 10.32
CA PHE A 225 17.81 -13.14 10.18
C PHE A 225 17.70 -11.96 11.13
N LYS A 226 18.78 -11.68 11.87
CA LYS A 226 18.81 -10.60 12.87
C LYS A 226 18.56 -9.21 12.30
N ASN A 227 18.96 -8.99 11.05
CA ASN A 227 18.84 -7.71 10.36
C ASN A 227 18.98 -7.88 8.84
N ILE A 228 18.82 -6.79 8.10
CA ILE A 228 18.94 -6.77 6.63
C ILE A 228 20.34 -7.17 6.12
N GLU A 229 21.41 -6.93 6.87
CA GLU A 229 22.76 -7.31 6.47
C GLU A 229 22.94 -8.83 6.51
N ALA A 230 22.50 -9.44 7.61
CA ALA A 230 22.45 -10.89 7.78
C ALA A 230 21.54 -11.54 6.72
N PHE A 231 20.37 -10.93 6.45
CA PHE A 231 19.47 -11.35 5.39
C PHE A 231 20.14 -11.33 4.01
N ARG A 232 20.92 -10.29 3.68
CA ARG A 232 21.64 -10.20 2.40
C ARG A 232 22.77 -11.23 2.27
N LYS A 233 23.45 -11.53 3.37
CA LYS A 233 24.55 -12.52 3.43
C LYS A 233 24.08 -13.97 3.55
N ASN A 234 22.78 -14.19 3.75
CA ASN A 234 22.21 -15.50 4.04
C ASN A 234 22.72 -16.13 5.36
N GLU A 235 22.98 -15.28 6.35
CA GLU A 235 23.49 -15.68 7.67
C GLU A 235 22.33 -15.64 8.68
N GLY A 236 21.52 -16.70 8.70
CA GLY A 236 20.32 -16.80 9.52
C GLY A 236 20.24 -18.08 10.33
N GLU A 237 19.40 -18.07 11.35
CA GLU A 237 19.01 -19.24 12.12
C GLU A 237 17.84 -19.94 11.44
N LYS A 238 17.71 -21.25 11.64
CA LYS A 238 16.64 -22.07 11.06
C LYS A 238 15.67 -22.49 12.14
N HIS A 239 14.38 -22.33 11.85
CA HIS A 239 13.28 -22.91 12.60
C HIS A 239 12.73 -24.09 11.80
N GLU A 240 12.79 -25.28 12.40
CA GLU A 240 12.19 -26.49 11.82
C GLU A 240 10.72 -26.56 12.23
N LEU A 241 9.84 -26.57 11.23
CA LEU A 241 8.40 -26.55 11.41
C LEU A 241 7.85 -27.97 11.44
N THR A 242 6.94 -28.22 12.39
CA THR A 242 6.24 -29.51 12.48
C THR A 242 5.35 -29.75 11.26
N TYR A 243 4.64 -28.71 10.82
CA TYR A 243 3.71 -28.76 9.70
C TYR A 243 4.28 -28.07 8.46
N PRO A 244 4.18 -28.67 7.26
CA PRO A 244 4.63 -28.07 6.02
C PRO A 244 3.82 -26.83 5.62
N ILE A 245 4.52 -25.87 5.02
CA ILE A 245 4.00 -24.61 4.51
C ILE A 245 3.33 -24.82 3.14
N GLY A 246 2.12 -24.32 2.98
CA GLY A 246 1.42 -24.16 1.71
C GLY A 246 1.62 -22.75 1.13
N GLY A 247 1.89 -22.68 -0.17
CA GLY A 247 2.04 -21.43 -0.91
C GLY A 247 3.20 -20.53 -0.45
N ASN A 248 3.11 -19.23 -0.74
CA ASN A 248 4.09 -18.18 -0.40
C ASN A 248 3.45 -16.93 0.23
N SER A 249 2.22 -17.04 0.72
CA SER A 249 1.49 -15.95 1.39
C SER A 249 1.45 -16.19 2.89
N GLN A 250 2.56 -15.86 3.56
CA GLN A 250 2.71 -16.01 4.99
C GLN A 250 2.98 -14.66 5.65
N THR A 251 2.73 -14.56 6.95
CA THR A 251 3.01 -13.34 7.70
C THR A 251 3.63 -13.63 9.07
N ILE A 252 4.39 -12.65 9.58
CA ILE A 252 4.92 -12.65 10.94
C ILE A 252 4.17 -11.56 11.70
N PHE A 253 3.57 -11.92 12.83
CA PHE A 253 2.84 -10.99 13.66
C PHE A 253 3.04 -11.30 15.13
N ASN A 254 3.58 -10.34 15.88
CA ASN A 254 3.75 -10.41 17.33
C ASN A 254 4.56 -11.64 17.79
N ASN A 255 5.72 -11.84 17.17
CA ASN A 255 6.63 -12.99 17.36
C ASN A 255 6.01 -14.36 17.02
N SER A 256 4.94 -14.40 16.23
CA SER A 256 4.34 -15.64 15.74
C SER A 256 4.35 -15.68 14.21
N PHE A 257 4.63 -16.85 13.65
CA PHE A 257 4.59 -17.11 12.22
C PHE A 257 3.26 -17.77 11.84
N TYR A 258 2.54 -17.13 10.91
CA TYR A 258 1.24 -17.59 10.44
C TYR A 258 1.34 -18.05 8.99
N TYR A 259 0.91 -19.29 8.73
CA TYR A 259 1.01 -19.88 7.40
C TYR A 259 -0.09 -20.90 7.15
N ASN A 260 -0.47 -21.10 5.89
CA ASN A 260 -1.39 -22.16 5.51
C ASN A 260 -0.70 -23.53 5.66
N TYR A 261 -1.35 -24.48 6.34
CA TYR A 261 -0.89 -25.87 6.36
C TYR A 261 -1.10 -26.47 4.97
N ASP A 262 0.01 -26.84 4.33
CA ASP A 262 0.03 -27.42 2.99
C ASP A 262 -1.00 -28.55 2.80
N GLY A 263 -1.97 -28.30 1.91
CA GLY A 263 -3.03 -29.25 1.58
C GLY A 263 -4.25 -29.24 2.49
N MET A 264 -4.27 -28.39 3.51
CA MET A 264 -5.36 -28.32 4.48
C MET A 264 -5.98 -26.92 4.47
N ASN A 265 -7.26 -26.84 4.84
CA ASN A 265 -7.97 -25.58 5.09
C ASN A 265 -7.66 -25.03 6.48
N LYS A 266 -6.38 -25.03 6.88
CA LYS A 266 -5.94 -24.61 8.22
C LYS A 266 -4.85 -23.55 8.15
N ILE A 267 -4.87 -22.63 9.10
CA ILE A 267 -3.77 -21.71 9.39
C ILE A 267 -3.05 -22.23 10.63
N ILE A 268 -1.73 -22.35 10.54
CA ILE A 268 -0.87 -22.67 11.68
C ILE A 268 -0.32 -21.37 12.25
N LYS A 269 -0.36 -21.25 13.58
CA LYS A 269 0.37 -20.25 14.35
C LYS A 269 1.55 -20.95 15.03
N TYR A 270 2.77 -20.63 14.59
CA TYR A 270 4.02 -21.09 15.19
C TYR A 270 4.63 -19.99 16.05
N ASP A 271 4.80 -20.22 17.35
CA ASP A 271 5.46 -19.27 18.25
C ASP A 271 6.98 -19.34 18.05
N LEU A 272 7.60 -18.21 17.68
CA LEU A 272 9.03 -18.17 17.35
C LEU A 272 9.95 -18.36 18.58
N ILE A 273 9.41 -18.22 19.79
CA ILE A 273 10.16 -18.32 21.05
C ILE A 273 9.98 -19.70 21.66
N SER A 274 8.75 -20.13 21.93
CA SER A 274 8.46 -21.43 22.54
C SER A 274 8.61 -22.58 21.54
N ARG A 275 8.51 -22.29 20.24
CA ARG A 275 8.51 -23.26 19.13
C ARG A 275 7.29 -24.19 19.12
N ASP A 276 6.24 -23.81 19.84
CA ASP A 276 4.97 -24.52 19.82
C ASP A 276 4.11 -24.09 18.62
N SER A 277 3.23 -24.98 18.18
CA SER A 277 2.30 -24.73 17.10
C SER A 277 0.86 -24.93 17.57
N ASN A 278 -0.02 -24.01 17.17
CA ASN A 278 -1.47 -24.15 17.27
C ASN A 278 -2.10 -23.95 15.89
N ASP A 279 -3.36 -24.36 15.71
CA ASP A 279 -4.05 -24.24 14.42
C ASP A 279 -5.47 -23.69 14.52
N MET A 280 -5.89 -23.03 13.43
CA MET A 280 -7.27 -22.61 13.17
C MET A 280 -7.78 -23.27 11.90
N VAL A 281 -8.99 -23.80 11.91
CA VAL A 281 -9.69 -24.20 10.68
C VAL A 281 -10.33 -22.98 10.04
N VAL A 282 -10.05 -22.75 8.76
CA VAL A 282 -10.68 -21.68 7.98
C VAL A 282 -11.97 -22.23 7.36
N PRO A 283 -13.14 -21.71 7.74
CA PRO A 283 -14.42 -22.23 7.27
C PRO A 283 -14.61 -21.96 5.78
N PHE A 284 -15.17 -22.95 5.07
CA PHE A 284 -15.47 -22.91 3.64
C PHE A 284 -14.27 -22.69 2.73
N ALA A 285 -13.05 -22.75 3.24
CA ALA A 285 -11.87 -22.53 2.42
C ALA A 285 -11.58 -23.74 1.53
N ALA A 286 -11.30 -23.45 0.26
CA ALA A 286 -10.77 -24.46 -0.65
C ALA A 286 -9.39 -24.93 -0.19
N HIS A 287 -9.05 -26.15 -0.57
CA HIS A 287 -7.78 -26.80 -0.30
C HIS A 287 -7.41 -27.76 -1.43
N LYS A 288 -6.26 -28.43 -1.35
CA LYS A 288 -5.67 -29.24 -2.44
C LYS A 288 -6.65 -30.13 -3.22
N PRO A 289 -7.57 -30.89 -2.59
CA PRO A 289 -8.51 -31.73 -3.31
C PRO A 289 -9.48 -30.97 -4.21
N ASP A 290 -9.71 -29.69 -3.96
CA ASP A 290 -10.67 -28.86 -4.70
C ASP A 290 -10.07 -28.30 -6.00
N GLU A 291 -8.74 -28.25 -6.13
CA GLU A 291 -8.00 -27.65 -7.26
C GLU A 291 -8.41 -26.18 -7.54
N LYS A 292 -8.88 -25.47 -6.50
CA LYS A 292 -9.29 -24.07 -6.56
C LYS A 292 -8.27 -23.17 -5.85
N PHE A 293 -7.37 -22.59 -6.62
CA PHE A 293 -6.38 -21.64 -6.11
C PHE A 293 -6.96 -20.24 -6.02
N LEU A 294 -6.46 -19.47 -5.04
CA LEU A 294 -6.85 -18.09 -4.82
C LEU A 294 -6.46 -17.17 -5.98
N TYR A 295 -5.25 -17.36 -6.50
CA TYR A 295 -4.66 -16.52 -7.54
C TYR A 295 -4.35 -17.32 -8.81
N THR A 296 -4.24 -16.63 -9.94
CA THR A 296 -3.88 -17.22 -11.24
C THR A 296 -2.47 -17.81 -11.27
N THR A 297 -1.65 -17.56 -10.26
CA THR A 297 -0.32 -18.16 -10.07
C THR A 297 -0.39 -19.62 -9.63
N GLU A 298 -1.58 -20.12 -9.26
CA GLU A 298 -1.85 -21.51 -8.89
C GLU A 298 -0.96 -22.06 -7.75
N ASN A 299 -0.52 -21.16 -6.86
CA ASN A 299 0.39 -21.52 -5.77
C ASN A 299 -0.25 -21.40 -4.38
N ASN A 300 -1.29 -20.57 -4.23
CA ASN A 300 -1.83 -20.18 -2.92
C ASN A 300 -3.32 -20.52 -2.85
N TYR A 301 -3.76 -21.15 -1.76
CA TYR A 301 -5.18 -21.33 -1.41
C TYR A 301 -5.69 -20.22 -0.49
N MET A 302 -4.78 -19.63 0.27
CA MET A 302 -5.04 -18.61 1.27
C MET A 302 -3.92 -17.58 1.22
N ASP A 303 -4.28 -16.35 1.54
CA ASP A 303 -3.37 -15.23 1.70
C ASP A 303 -3.56 -14.61 3.08
N ILE A 304 -2.55 -14.72 3.94
CA ILE A 304 -2.63 -14.32 5.34
C ILE A 304 -1.96 -12.97 5.48
N GLU A 305 -2.73 -11.99 5.91
CA GLU A 305 -2.34 -10.59 5.89
C GLU A 305 -2.48 -9.95 7.27
N ALA A 306 -1.69 -8.91 7.49
CA ALA A 306 -1.72 -8.11 8.70
C ALA A 306 -1.81 -6.62 8.34
N ASP A 307 -2.78 -5.92 8.91
CA ASP A 307 -2.96 -4.47 8.76
C ASP A 307 -3.08 -3.81 10.15
N GLU A 308 -3.42 -2.52 10.20
CA GLU A 308 -3.63 -1.76 11.43
C GLU A 308 -4.85 -2.20 12.26
N ASN A 309 -5.68 -3.10 11.75
CA ASN A 309 -6.87 -3.62 12.42
C ASN A 309 -6.68 -5.04 12.93
N GLY A 310 -5.64 -5.76 12.51
CA GLY A 310 -5.30 -7.09 13.03
C GLY A 310 -4.89 -8.08 11.95
N LEU A 311 -5.24 -9.35 12.15
CA LEU A 311 -4.95 -10.43 11.22
C LEU A 311 -6.17 -10.79 10.38
N TRP A 312 -5.89 -11.06 9.11
CA TRP A 312 -6.86 -11.39 8.09
C TRP A 312 -6.38 -12.59 7.28
N VAL A 313 -7.33 -13.29 6.67
CA VAL A 313 -7.06 -14.24 5.60
C VAL A 313 -8.00 -13.98 4.44
N ILE A 314 -7.44 -13.85 3.25
CA ILE A 314 -8.15 -13.82 1.98
C ILE A 314 -8.07 -15.23 1.39
N TYR A 315 -9.16 -15.79 0.94
CA TYR A 315 -9.20 -17.17 0.46
C TYR A 315 -10.38 -17.41 -0.46
N THR A 316 -10.37 -18.52 -1.18
CA THR A 316 -11.47 -18.91 -2.05
C THR A 316 -12.38 -19.93 -1.40
N SER A 317 -13.66 -19.88 -1.75
CA SER A 317 -14.66 -20.84 -1.29
C SER A 317 -14.45 -22.22 -1.94
N ASN A 318 -14.60 -23.28 -1.16
CA ASN A 318 -14.60 -24.66 -1.66
C ASN A 318 -15.82 -24.95 -2.56
N ASP A 319 -16.97 -24.35 -2.28
CA ASP A 319 -18.24 -24.63 -2.97
C ASP A 319 -18.56 -23.62 -4.09
N THR A 320 -18.06 -22.39 -3.99
CA THR A 320 -18.34 -21.31 -4.96
C THR A 320 -17.06 -20.80 -5.62
N SER A 321 -17.16 -19.75 -6.44
CA SER A 321 -16.02 -19.01 -7.00
C SER A 321 -15.83 -17.65 -6.34
N ASN A 322 -16.48 -17.43 -5.19
CA ASN A 322 -16.43 -16.16 -4.49
C ASN A 322 -15.15 -16.04 -3.68
N THR A 323 -14.71 -14.79 -3.54
CA THR A 323 -13.60 -14.44 -2.64
C THR A 323 -14.13 -14.22 -1.24
N LEU A 324 -13.52 -14.89 -0.27
CA LEU A 324 -13.81 -14.76 1.14
C LEU A 324 -12.68 -14.02 1.83
N VAL A 325 -13.04 -13.11 2.73
CA VAL A 325 -12.10 -12.46 3.64
C VAL A 325 -12.55 -12.75 5.06
N LEU A 326 -11.64 -13.15 5.93
CA LEU A 326 -11.94 -13.48 7.32
C LEU A 326 -10.95 -12.77 8.22
N LYS A 327 -11.47 -12.12 9.25
CA LYS A 327 -10.69 -11.54 10.34
C LYS A 327 -10.63 -12.51 11.51
N PHE A 328 -9.47 -12.68 12.13
CA PHE A 328 -9.31 -13.59 13.27
C PHE A 328 -8.42 -13.00 14.37
N ASP A 329 -8.70 -13.40 15.61
CA ASP A 329 -7.93 -12.96 16.77
C ASP A 329 -6.63 -13.79 16.90
N PRO A 330 -5.45 -13.14 16.99
CA PRO A 330 -4.17 -13.82 17.06
C PRO A 330 -3.96 -14.63 18.35
N ASN A 331 -4.71 -14.37 19.42
CA ASN A 331 -4.50 -15.02 20.72
C ASN A 331 -5.32 -16.31 20.84
N THR A 332 -6.58 -16.24 20.44
CA THR A 332 -7.58 -17.30 20.55
C THR A 332 -7.66 -18.17 19.30
N LEU A 333 -7.18 -17.68 18.15
CA LEU A 333 -7.30 -18.36 16.85
C LEU A 333 -8.75 -18.65 16.46
N LEU A 334 -9.65 -17.75 16.87
CA LEU A 334 -11.05 -17.76 16.46
C LEU A 334 -11.30 -16.65 15.45
N TYR A 335 -12.13 -16.93 14.46
CA TYR A 335 -12.56 -15.90 13.53
C TYR A 335 -13.57 -14.97 14.21
N GLU A 336 -13.42 -13.67 13.96
CA GLU A 336 -14.28 -12.63 14.51
C GLU A 336 -15.42 -12.32 13.55
N ASN A 337 -15.10 -12.14 12.27
CA ASN A 337 -16.01 -11.80 11.19
C ASN A 337 -15.49 -12.36 9.86
N PHE A 338 -16.39 -12.56 8.91
CA PHE A 338 -16.03 -12.88 7.53
C PHE A 338 -16.96 -12.21 6.54
N TRP A 339 -16.43 -11.91 5.35
CA TRP A 339 -17.10 -11.24 4.26
C TRP A 339 -17.06 -12.14 3.03
N ASN A 340 -18.21 -12.38 2.42
CA ASN A 340 -18.34 -13.11 1.16
C ASN A 340 -18.51 -12.11 0.03
N ILE A 341 -17.45 -11.94 -0.76
CA ILE A 341 -17.39 -10.96 -1.81
C ILE A 341 -17.59 -11.67 -3.15
N SER A 342 -18.67 -11.32 -3.84
CA SER A 342 -19.11 -11.98 -5.08
C SER A 342 -18.30 -11.57 -6.33
N PHE A 343 -17.00 -11.28 -6.18
CA PHE A 343 -16.10 -11.11 -7.31
C PHE A 343 -15.28 -12.37 -7.53
N ASP A 344 -14.97 -12.62 -8.79
CA ASP A 344 -14.07 -13.70 -9.19
C ASP A 344 -12.62 -13.26 -8.95
N HIS A 345 -12.02 -13.83 -7.90
CA HIS A 345 -10.60 -13.74 -7.56
C HIS A 345 -9.63 -13.96 -8.72
N GLN A 346 -9.95 -14.80 -9.72
CA GLN A 346 -9.05 -15.08 -10.84
C GLN A 346 -8.94 -13.92 -11.84
N LEU A 347 -9.75 -12.87 -11.67
CA LEU A 347 -9.61 -11.62 -12.43
C LEU A 347 -8.52 -10.69 -11.88
N LEU A 348 -7.92 -11.06 -10.74
CA LEU A 348 -6.88 -10.32 -10.05
C LEU A 348 -5.61 -11.17 -9.97
N GLY A 349 -4.46 -10.50 -10.00
CA GLY A 349 -3.17 -11.16 -9.82
C GLY A 349 -2.87 -11.46 -8.35
N GLU A 350 -3.13 -10.49 -7.48
CA GLU A 350 -2.85 -10.54 -6.03
C GLU A 350 -3.81 -9.57 -5.30
N MET A 351 -3.96 -9.73 -3.99
CA MET A 351 -4.77 -8.85 -3.14
C MET A 351 -4.03 -8.51 -1.85
N PHE A 352 -4.37 -7.38 -1.22
CA PHE A 352 -3.79 -6.97 0.07
C PHE A 352 -4.76 -6.06 0.83
N ILE A 353 -4.57 -5.92 2.14
CA ILE A 353 -5.44 -5.12 3.02
C ILE A 353 -4.64 -3.97 3.63
N ILE A 354 -5.20 -2.75 3.60
CA ILE A 354 -4.65 -1.58 4.30
C ILE A 354 -5.80 -0.89 5.01
N CYS A 355 -5.65 -0.65 6.32
CA CYS A 355 -6.63 0.05 7.13
C CYS A 355 -8.06 -0.51 7.01
N GLY A 356 -8.19 -1.83 6.84
CA GLY A 356 -9.46 -2.54 6.72
C GLY A 356 -10.02 -2.64 5.30
N VAL A 357 -9.44 -1.94 4.33
CA VAL A 357 -9.88 -1.95 2.94
C VAL A 357 -9.09 -2.99 2.14
N LEU A 358 -9.78 -3.89 1.46
CA LEU A 358 -9.20 -4.89 0.55
C LEU A 358 -8.93 -4.26 -0.81
N TYR A 359 -7.69 -4.35 -1.30
CA TYR A 359 -7.28 -3.87 -2.61
C TYR A 359 -6.89 -5.03 -3.52
N GLY A 360 -7.23 -4.93 -4.81
CA GLY A 360 -6.93 -5.93 -5.83
C GLY A 360 -5.96 -5.41 -6.90
N VAL A 361 -4.87 -6.14 -7.12
CA VAL A 361 -3.90 -5.87 -8.19
C VAL A 361 -4.36 -6.55 -9.48
N GLU A 362 -4.37 -5.82 -10.60
CA GLU A 362 -4.89 -6.37 -11.87
C GLU A 362 -4.11 -7.60 -12.36
N ASN A 363 -2.78 -7.54 -12.34
CA ASN A 363 -1.93 -8.58 -12.87
C ASN A 363 -0.51 -8.50 -12.27
N VAL A 364 0.12 -9.64 -12.03
CA VAL A 364 1.49 -9.73 -11.47
C VAL A 364 2.57 -10.18 -12.44
N THR A 365 2.21 -10.57 -13.66
CA THR A 365 3.15 -11.01 -14.71
C THR A 365 3.45 -9.92 -15.73
N THR A 366 2.59 -8.90 -15.86
CA THR A 366 2.80 -7.77 -16.77
C THR A 366 3.72 -6.71 -16.17
N THR A 367 4.57 -6.09 -17.02
CA THR A 367 5.52 -5.04 -16.59
C THR A 367 4.84 -3.80 -15.97
N ASN A 368 3.67 -3.44 -16.48
CA ASN A 368 2.87 -2.34 -15.94
C ASN A 368 1.56 -2.94 -15.40
N THR A 369 1.25 -2.63 -14.14
CA THR A 369 0.03 -3.08 -13.47
C THR A 369 -0.55 -1.93 -12.66
N LYS A 370 -1.80 -2.08 -12.22
CA LYS A 370 -2.51 -1.10 -11.40
C LYS A 370 -3.34 -1.79 -10.35
N ILE A 371 -3.70 -1.03 -9.32
CA ILE A 371 -4.75 -1.42 -8.39
C ILE A 371 -6.07 -1.20 -9.12
N LYS A 372 -6.83 -2.28 -9.32
CA LYS A 372 -8.05 -2.30 -10.13
C LYS A 372 -9.30 -2.11 -9.31
N PHE A 373 -9.23 -2.45 -8.03
CA PHE A 373 -10.38 -2.60 -7.15
C PHE A 373 -10.00 -2.29 -5.70
N ALA A 374 -10.98 -1.78 -4.95
CA ALA A 374 -10.95 -1.60 -3.51
C ALA A 374 -12.33 -1.97 -2.92
N PHE A 375 -12.37 -2.56 -1.73
CA PHE A 375 -13.59 -2.92 -0.99
C PHE A 375 -13.40 -2.68 0.50
N ASP A 376 -14.26 -1.81 1.04
CA ASP A 376 -14.36 -1.44 2.46
C ASP A 376 -15.47 -2.25 3.14
#